data_AF-A0A7D6E2J9-F1
#
_entry.id   AF-A0A7D6E2J9-F1
#
_cell.length_a   1.000
_cell.length_b   1.000
_cell.length_c   1.000
_cell.angle_alpha   90.00
_cell.angle_beta   90.00
_cell.angle_gamma   90.00
#
_symmetry.space_group_name_H-M   'P 1'
#
loop_
_entity.id
_entity.type
_entity.pdbx_description
1 polymer ?
#
loop_
_entity_poly.entity_id
_entity_poly.type
_entity_poly.pdbx_seq_one_letter_code
_entity_poly.pdbx_strand_id
1 'polypeptide(L)' 'MWALTTSNGLRVDNIRYEHDARMAVHNLGYPQAIGPYSWQVVDNQGRQFVAEVRKVR' A
#
# COMPACT_ATOMS: atom_id res chain seq x y z
N MET A 1 -13.82 5.84 3.47
CA MET A 1 -12.73 5.22 4.25
C MET A 1 -11.78 4.57 3.26
N TRP A 2 -10.55 4.27 3.63
CA TRP A 2 -9.55 3.66 2.76
C TRP A 2 -8.98 2.39 3.39
N ALA A 3 -8.50 1.50 2.53
CA ALA A 3 -7.79 0.30 2.92
C ALA A 3 -6.54 0.13 2.06
N LEU A 4 -5.51 -0.44 2.67
CA LEU A 4 -4.27 -0.90 2.05
C LEU A 4 -4.25 -2.43 2.11
N THR A 5 -3.97 -3.06 0.99
CA THR A 5 -3.74 -4.50 0.89
C THR A 5 -2.42 -4.76 0.20
N THR A 6 -1.70 -5.79 0.63
CA THR A 6 -0.48 -6.24 -0.05
C THR A 6 -0.64 -7.67 -0.55
N SER A 7 0.07 -8.01 -1.62
CA SER A 7 0.08 -9.37 -2.16
C SER A 7 0.76 -10.39 -1.22
N ASN A 8 1.52 -9.92 -0.22
CA ASN A 8 2.10 -10.77 0.83
C ASN A 8 1.18 -10.94 2.06
N GLY A 9 -0.07 -10.48 1.99
CA GLY A 9 -1.12 -10.78 2.97
C GLY A 9 -1.35 -9.73 4.06
N LEU A 10 -0.63 -8.61 4.04
CA LEU A 10 -0.91 -7.49 4.94
C LEU A 10 -2.21 -6.77 4.51
N ARG A 11 -3.03 -6.41 5.50
CA ARG A 11 -4.22 -5.60 5.31
C ARG A 11 -4.33 -4.57 6.41
N VAL A 12 -4.50 -3.31 6.02
CA VAL A 12 -4.78 -2.19 6.92
C VAL A 12 -6.07 -1.54 6.47
N ASP A 13 -7.10 -1.59 7.32
CA ASP A 13 -8.41 -0.98 7.05
C ASP A 13 -8.57 0.31 7.87
N ASN A 14 -9.72 0.97 7.71
CA ASN A 14 -10.12 2.13 8.49
C ASN A 14 -9.19 3.35 8.40
N ILE A 15 -8.54 3.53 7.24
CA ILE A 15 -7.72 4.71 6.98
C ILE A 15 -8.64 5.87 6.60
N ARG A 16 -8.55 6.99 7.31
CA ARG A 16 -9.53 8.09 7.20
C ARG A 16 -9.40 8.86 5.88
N TYR A 17 -8.17 9.13 5.46
CA TYR A 17 -7.86 9.95 4.29
C TYR A 17 -7.08 9.15 3.23
N GLU A 18 -7.25 9.50 1.96
CA GLU A 18 -6.49 8.88 0.86
C GLU A 18 -4.99 9.08 1.02
N HIS A 19 -4.61 10.30 1.42
CA HIS A 19 -3.22 10.67 1.64
C HIS A 19 -2.54 9.74 2.65
N ASP A 20 -3.21 9.44 3.77
CA ASP A 20 -2.68 8.52 4.79
C ASP A 20 -2.51 7.10 4.24
N ALA A 21 -3.44 6.65 3.39
CA ALA A 21 -3.35 5.32 2.78
C ALA A 21 -2.17 5.23 1.81
N ARG A 22 -1.94 6.27 1.01
CA ARG A 22 -0.76 6.39 0.15
C ARG A 22 0.53 6.45 0.98
N MET A 23 0.57 7.28 2.02
CA MET A 23 1.71 7.37 2.95
C MET A 23 2.03 6.04 3.61
N ALA A 24 1.02 5.25 3.97
CA ALA A 24 1.23 3.93 4.55
C ALA A 24 2.00 2.98 3.60
N VAL A 25 1.84 3.11 2.28
CA VAL A 25 2.64 2.35 1.29
C VAL A 25 4.13 2.70 1.38
N HIS A 26 4.46 3.98 1.56
CA HIS A 26 5.85 4.43 1.71
C HIS A 26 6.52 3.91 2.99
N ASN A 27 5.74 3.53 4.01
CA ASN A 27 6.27 2.91 5.23
C ASN A 27 6.60 1.42 5.05
N LEU A 28 6.18 0.78 3.95
CA LEU A 28 6.43 -0.64 3.69
C LEU A 28 7.80 -0.91 3.07
N GLY A 29 8.50 0.11 2.56
CA GLY A 29 9.79 -0.02 1.90
C GLY A 29 10.00 1.02 0.81
N TYR A 30 10.56 0.60 -0.33
CA TYR A 30 10.73 1.43 -1.51
C TYR A 30 9.61 1.16 -2.54
N PRO A 31 8.59 2.05 -2.65
CA PRO A 31 7.51 1.87 -3.58
C PRO A 31 7.82 2.49 -4.96
N GLN A 32 7.50 1.75 -6.03
CA GLN A 32 7.46 2.23 -7.40
C GLN A 32 6.03 2.14 -7.92
N ALA A 33 5.48 3.27 -8.38
CA ALA A 33 4.11 3.31 -8.88
C ALA A 33 3.97 2.43 -10.15
N ILE A 34 2.96 1.56 -10.15
CA ILE A 34 2.58 0.72 -11.30
C ILE A 34 1.14 0.99 -11.76
N GLY A 35 0.41 1.85 -11.02
CA GLY A 35 -0.92 2.32 -11.36
C GLY A 35 -1.35 3.47 -10.43
N PRO A 36 -2.57 4.02 -10.60
CA PRO A 36 -3.03 5.17 -9.81
C PRO A 36 -3.09 4.93 -8.30
N TYR A 37 -3.29 3.66 -7.90
CA TYR A 37 -3.44 3.21 -6.52
C TYR A 37 -2.71 1.90 -6.23
N SER A 38 -1.71 1.55 -7.06
CA SER A 38 -0.97 0.30 -6.94
C SER A 38 0.53 0.58 -7.09
N TRP A 39 1.33 -0.06 -6.25
CA TRP A 39 2.79 0.08 -6.22
C TRP A 39 3.45 -1.29 -6.15
N GLN A 40 4.55 -1.45 -6.88
CA GLN A 40 5.53 -2.50 -6.59
C GLN A 40 6.38 -2.01 -5.41
N VAL A 41 6.49 -2.79 -4.34
CA VAL A 41 7.26 -2.44 -3.15
C VAL A 41 8.40 -3.45 -2.97
N VAL A 42 9.56 -2.92 -2.59
CA VAL A 42 10.70 -3.71 -2.10
C VAL A 42 10.91 -3.35 -0.63
N ASP A 43 10.78 -4.32 0.28
CA ASP A 43 11.01 -4.08 1.71
C ASP A 43 12.49 -4.09 2.10
N ASN A 44 12.74 -3.85 3.38
CA ASN A 44 14.10 -3.85 3.96
C ASN A 44 14.79 -5.22 3.96
N GLN A 45 14.06 -6.31 3.70
CA GLN A 45 14.59 -7.66 3.53
C GLN A 45 14.81 -8.01 2.04
N GLY A 46 14.56 -7.06 1.12
CA GLY A 46 14.65 -7.27 -0.32
C GLY A 46 13.46 -8.04 -0.89
N ARG A 47 12.39 -8.27 -0.12
CA ARG A 47 11.21 -8.98 -0.61
C ARG A 47 10.35 -8.05 -1.44
N GLN A 48 9.85 -8.59 -2.55
CA GLN A 48 9.04 -7.87 -3.52
C GLN A 48 7.56 -8.26 -3.37
N PHE A 49 6.69 -7.27 -3.31
CA PHE A 49 5.24 -7.47 -3.29
C PHE A 49 4.51 -6.26 -3.85
N VAL A 50 3.25 -6.46 -4.25
CA VAL A 50 2.38 -5.37 -4.69
C VAL A 50 1.64 -4.82 -3.48
N ALA A 51 1.55 -3.50 -3.38
CA ALA A 51 0.70 -2.79 -2.42
C ALA A 51 -0.38 -2.04 -3.19
N GLU A 52 -1.63 -2.15 -2.76
CA GLU A 52 -2.78 -1.50 -3.38
C GLU A 52 -3.60 -0.77 -2.33
N VAL A 53 -4.01 0.46 -2.65
CA VAL A 53 -4.95 1.20 -1.82
C VAL A 53 -6.29 1.30 -2.52
N ARG A 54 -7.37 1.20 -1.76
CA ARG A 54 -8.73 1.32 -2.31
C ARG A 54 -9.65 2.06 -1.36
N LYS A 55 -10.61 2.76 -1.94
CA LYS A 55 -11.69 3.37 -1.18
C LYS A 55 -12.64 2.26 -0.70
N VAL A 56 -12.84 2.19 0.60
CA VAL A 56 -13.85 1.33 1.25
C VAL A 56 -15.09 2.19 1.50
N ARG A 57 -16.24 1.70 1.03
CA ARG A 57 -17.55 2.30 1.26
C ARG A 57 -17.96 2.14 2.71
#